data_AF-A0A7C6F9C6-F1
#
_entry.id   AF-A0A7C6F9C6-F1
#
_cell.length_a   1.000
_cell.length_b   1.000
_cell.length_c   1.000
_cell.angle_alpha   90.00
_cell.angle_beta   90.00
_cell.angle_gamma   90.00
#
_symmetry.space_group_name_H-M   'P 1'
#
loop_
_entity.id
_entity.type
_entity.pdbx_description
1 polymer ?
#
loop_
_entity_poly.entity_id
_entity_poly.type
_entity_poly.pdbx_seq_one_letter_code
_entity_poly.pdbx_strand_id
1 'polypeptide(L)'
;MARKVKIESNLKIRNLFEPPFILNLDETDDDLLAVLKKLSTLYPFLRFTENSEMGDDIRHVYINGISHFDLPEGLRKKILDGDTIFVETYMDPLAGG
;
A
#
# COMPACT_ATOMS: atom_id res chain seq x y z
N MET A 1 9.55 3.20 -18.96
CA MET A 1 8.66 4.34 -18.69
C MET A 1 8.22 4.27 -17.24
N ALA A 2 8.27 5.39 -16.52
CA ALA A 2 7.74 5.47 -15.16
C ALA A 2 6.20 5.30 -15.18
N ARG A 3 5.67 4.48 -14.28
CA ARG A 3 4.21 4.24 -14.16
C ARG A 3 3.66 5.13 -13.06
N LYS A 4 2.44 5.63 -13.26
CA LYS A 4 1.72 6.48 -12.31
C LYS A 4 0.56 5.68 -11.77
N VAL A 5 0.56 5.47 -10.47
CA VAL A 5 -0.51 4.75 -9.78
C VAL A 5 -1.15 5.69 -8.77
N LYS A 6 -2.47 5.62 -8.66
CA LYS A 6 -3.22 6.41 -7.69
C LYS A 6 -3.27 5.62 -6.38
N ILE A 7 -2.77 6.20 -5.31
CA ILE A 7 -2.89 5.64 -3.96
C ILE A 7 -4.10 6.29 -3.30
N GLU A 8 -5.17 5.52 -3.13
CA GLU A 8 -6.31 5.88 -2.31
C GLU A 8 -6.06 5.35 -0.90
N SER A 9 -5.36 6.16 -0.12
CA SER A 9 -5.10 5.83 1.27
C SER A 9 -6.31 6.24 2.10
N ASN A 10 -6.96 5.27 2.75
CA ASN A 10 -7.69 5.55 4.00
C ASN A 10 -6.78 5.12 5.15
N LEU A 11 -5.57 5.69 5.23
CA LEU A 11 -4.66 5.48 6.35
C LEU A 11 -5.28 6.08 7.61
N LYS A 12 -6.12 5.30 8.31
CA LYS A 12 -6.70 5.70 9.61
C LYS A 12 -5.64 5.59 10.70
N ILE A 13 -4.64 6.45 10.62
CA ILE A 13 -3.68 6.64 11.70
C ILE A 13 -4.27 7.69 12.62
N ARG A 14 -4.86 7.27 13.75
CA ARG A 14 -5.24 8.20 14.83
C ARG A 14 -6.16 9.38 14.40
N ASN A 15 -7.00 9.21 13.37
CA ASN A 15 -7.86 10.23 12.72
C ASN A 15 -7.20 11.15 11.67
N LEU A 16 -6.01 10.82 11.16
CA LEU A 16 -5.40 11.52 10.04
C LEU A 16 -6.05 11.05 8.73
N PHE A 17 -6.59 11.96 7.92
CA PHE A 17 -7.00 11.67 6.55
C PHE A 17 -5.85 12.07 5.63
N GLU A 18 -5.26 11.09 4.96
CA GLU A 18 -4.26 11.30 3.94
C GLU A 18 -4.97 11.37 2.57
N PRO A 19 -4.92 12.51 1.86
CA PRO A 19 -5.60 12.65 0.58
C PRO A 19 -5.01 11.68 -0.46
N PRO A 20 -5.80 11.26 -1.45
CA PRO A 20 -5.28 10.44 -2.54
C PRO A 20 -4.13 11.14 -3.26
N PHE A 21 -3.05 10.42 -3.53
CA PHE A 21 -1.87 10.95 -4.20
C PHE A 21 -1.40 10.02 -5.32
N ILE A 22 -0.59 10.56 -6.23
CA ILE A 22 0.02 9.77 -7.31
C ILE A 22 1.41 9.32 -6.87
N LEU A 23 1.62 8.01 -6.90
CA LEU A 23 2.93 7.40 -6.68
C LEU A 23 3.55 7.09 -8.05
N ASN A 24 4.79 7.54 -8.24
CA ASN A 24 5.56 7.20 -9.44
C ASN A 24 6.37 5.93 -9.15
N LEU A 25 6.16 4.91 -9.97
CA LEU A 25 6.88 3.64 -9.92
C LEU A 25 7.95 3.63 -11.01
N ASP A 26 9.13 3.15 -10.62
CA ASP A 26 10.26 2.99 -11.53
C ASP A 26 10.09 1.71 -12.36
N GLU A 27 10.92 1.50 -13.39
CA GLU A 27 10.78 0.34 -14.29
C GLU A 27 10.95 -1.01 -13.59
N THR A 28 11.62 -1.03 -12.44
CA THR A 28 11.85 -2.21 -11.60
C THR A 28 10.71 -2.49 -10.62
N ASP A 29 9.83 -1.51 -10.40
CA ASP A 29 8.74 -1.59 -9.41
C ASP A 29 7.45 -1.97 -10.12
N ASP A 30 7.40 -3.21 -10.60
CA ASP A 30 6.30 -3.68 -11.46
C ASP A 30 5.21 -4.45 -10.72
N ASP A 31 5.34 -4.67 -9.40
CA ASP A 31 4.41 -5.46 -8.58
C ASP A 31 3.88 -4.72 -7.34
N LEU A 32 2.81 -5.26 -6.74
CA LEU A 32 2.17 -4.71 -5.55
C LEU A 32 3.15 -4.64 -4.36
N LEU A 33 4.06 -5.61 -4.24
CA LEU A 33 5.10 -5.61 -3.22
C LEU A 33 5.99 -4.36 -3.32
N ALA A 34 6.40 -3.97 -4.52
CA ALA A 34 7.19 -2.77 -4.74
C ALA A 34 6.44 -1.49 -4.32
N VAL A 35 5.14 -1.41 -4.60
CA VAL A 35 4.28 -0.32 -4.12
C VAL A 35 4.28 -0.26 -2.60
N LEU A 36 4.03 -1.38 -1.91
CA LEU A 36 4.00 -1.42 -0.45
C LEU A 36 5.37 -1.06 0.16
N LYS A 37 6.48 -1.47 -0.45
CA LYS A 37 7.84 -1.06 -0.02
C LYS A 37 8.07 0.44 -0.14
N LYS A 38 7.60 1.08 -1.22
CA LYS A 38 7.65 2.53 -1.35
C LYS A 38 6.78 3.22 -0.28
N LEU A 39 5.60 2.69 0.00
CA LEU A 39 4.75 3.20 1.09
C LEU A 39 5.43 3.08 2.46
N SER A 40 6.12 1.97 2.75
CA SER A 40 6.94 1.83 3.97
C SER A 40 8.04 2.89 4.07
N THR A 41 8.56 3.37 2.94
CA THR A 41 9.57 4.43 2.92
C THR A 41 8.96 5.81 3.22
N LEU A 42 7.73 6.06 2.73
CA LEU A 42 7.00 7.31 2.94
C LEU A 42 6.40 7.41 4.37
N TYR A 43 5.99 6.28 4.91
CA TYR A 43 5.29 6.17 6.19
C TYR A 43 6.00 5.14 7.09
N PRO A 44 7.23 5.45 7.57
CA PRO A 44 8.11 4.49 8.26
C PRO A 44 7.58 3.99 9.61
N PHE A 45 6.55 4.64 10.15
CA PHE A 45 5.87 4.23 11.37
C PHE A 45 4.78 3.17 11.13
N LEU A 46 4.50 2.82 9.86
CA LEU A 46 3.59 1.74 9.49
C LEU A 46 4.36 0.60 8.84
N ARG A 47 4.05 -0.64 9.23
CA ARG A 47 4.57 -1.85 8.63
C ARG A 47 3.69 -2.27 7.47
N PHE A 48 3.94 -1.74 6.28
CA PHE A 48 3.26 -2.23 5.06
C PHE A 48 3.82 -3.57 4.57
N THR A 49 5.08 -3.84 4.87
CA THR A 49 5.75 -5.09 4.47
C THR A 49 6.66 -5.59 5.57
N GLU A 50 6.67 -6.90 5.82
CA GLU A 50 7.63 -7.56 6.70
C GLU A 50 8.16 -8.81 5.99
N ASN A 51 9.48 -8.97 5.90
CA ASN A 51 10.12 -10.12 5.22
C ASN A 51 9.64 -10.41 3.77
N SER A 52 9.27 -9.38 3.01
CA SER A 52 8.65 -9.48 1.66
C SER A 52 7.22 -10.05 1.63
N GLU A 53 6.56 -10.10 2.79
CA GLU A 53 5.15 -10.40 2.96
C GLU A 53 4.38 -9.13 3.37
N MET A 54 3.06 -9.26 3.47
CA MET A 54 2.18 -8.19 3.97
C MET A 54 2.51 -7.93 5.43
N GLY A 55 2.76 -6.67 5.78
CA GLY A 55 3.04 -6.32 7.17
C GLY A 55 1.76 -6.29 8.02
N ASP A 56 1.93 -6.50 9.32
CA ASP A 56 0.83 -6.68 10.29
C ASP A 56 -0.11 -5.48 10.40
N ASP A 57 0.35 -4.27 10.04
CA ASP A 57 -0.46 -3.05 10.13
C ASP A 57 -1.45 -2.92 8.97
N ILE A 58 -1.33 -3.74 7.91
CA ILE A 58 -2.25 -3.74 6.77
C ILE A 58 -3.48 -4.59 7.09
N ARG A 59 -4.66 -3.98 6.99
CA ARG A 59 -5.94 -4.71 7.03
C ARG A 59 -6.43 -5.13 5.67
N HIS A 60 -6.42 -4.19 4.72
CA HIS A 60 -6.94 -4.44 3.39
C HIS A 60 -6.09 -3.75 2.33
N VAL A 61 -5.91 -4.43 1.20
CA VAL A 61 -5.32 -3.88 0.00
C VAL A 61 -6.24 -4.24 -1.16
N TYR A 62 -6.59 -3.25 -1.98
CA TYR A 62 -7.35 -3.47 -3.20
C TYR A 62 -6.64 -2.84 -4.39
N ILE A 63 -6.73 -3.51 -5.54
CA ILE A 63 -6.30 -2.96 -6.84
C ILE A 63 -7.55 -2.83 -7.70
N ASN A 64 -7.90 -1.61 -8.10
CA ASN A 64 -9.10 -1.30 -8.89
C ASN A 64 -10.38 -1.91 -8.27
N GLY A 65 -10.46 -1.94 -6.94
CA GLY A 65 -11.59 -2.50 -6.19
C GLY A 65 -11.54 -4.02 -5.95
N ILE A 66 -10.52 -4.72 -6.43
CA ILE A 66 -10.32 -6.17 -6.22
C ILE A 66 -9.36 -6.38 -5.04
N SER A 67 -9.80 -7.16 -4.04
CA SER A 67 -9.00 -7.46 -2.85
C SER A 67 -7.74 -8.23 -3.22
N HIS A 68 -6.62 -7.90 -2.57
CA HIS A 68 -5.38 -8.62 -2.68
C HIS A 68 -5.52 -10.11 -2.33
N PHE A 69 -6.37 -10.45 -1.35
CA PHE A 69 -6.63 -11.85 -0.97
C PHE A 69 -7.36 -12.65 -2.05
N ASP A 70 -8.07 -11.97 -2.96
CA ASP A 70 -8.78 -12.58 -4.07
C ASP A 70 -7.91 -12.65 -5.35
N LEU A 71 -6.73 -12.02 -5.34
CA LEU A 71 -5.81 -12.03 -6.48
C LEU A 71 -4.97 -13.31 -6.49
N PRO A 72 -4.99 -14.11 -7.58
CA PRO A 72 -4.22 -15.34 -7.63
C PRO A 72 -2.71 -15.11 -7.56
N GLU A 73 -2.23 -13.93 -7.97
CA GLU A 73 -0.81 -13.55 -7.90
C GLU A 73 -0.42 -12.81 -6.60
N GLY A 74 -1.39 -12.50 -5.73
CA GLY A 74 -1.15 -11.83 -4.46
C GLY A 74 -0.29 -10.56 -4.57
N LEU A 75 0.81 -10.50 -3.80
CA LEU A 75 1.70 -9.33 -3.74
C LEU A 75 2.60 -9.23 -4.98
N ARG A 76 2.66 -10.31 -5.76
CA ARG A 76 3.33 -10.34 -7.06
C ARG A 76 2.41 -9.90 -8.19
N LYS A 77 1.19 -9.45 -7.88
CA LYS A 77 0.31 -8.88 -8.90
C LYS A 77 1.01 -7.70 -9.55
N LYS A 78 1.11 -7.75 -10.87
CA LYS A 78 1.68 -6.65 -11.64
C LYS A 78 0.79 -5.42 -11.59
N ILE A 79 1.42 -4.27 -11.40
CA ILE A 79 0.78 -2.97 -11.34
C ILE A 79 0.94 -2.26 -12.68
N LEU A 80 -0.18 -1.80 -13.22
CA LEU A 80 -0.26 -1.12 -14.50
C LEU A 80 -0.36 0.39 -14.31
N ASP A 81 0.01 1.13 -15.35
CA ASP A 81 -0.16 2.58 -15.37
C ASP A 81 -1.65 2.94 -15.26
N GLY A 82 -1.98 3.88 -14.37
CA GLY A 82 -3.36 4.29 -14.10
C GLY A 82 -4.10 3.43 -13.08
N ASP A 83 -3.50 2.34 -12.56
CA ASP A 83 -4.12 1.54 -11.50
C ASP A 83 -4.39 2.38 -10.25
N THR A 84 -5.53 2.10 -9.62
CA THR A 84 -5.88 2.66 -8.31
C THR A 84 -5.68 1.60 -7.24
N ILE A 85 -4.82 1.92 -6.28
CA ILE A 85 -4.48 1.03 -5.17
C ILE A 85 -5.05 1.65 -3.91
N PHE A 86 -5.94 0.90 -3.26
CA PHE A 86 -6.45 1.25 -1.95
C PHE A 86 -5.70 0.48 -0.88
N VAL A 87 -5.23 1.18 0.15
CA VAL A 87 -4.59 0.56 1.30
C VAL A 87 -5.25 1.07 2.57
N GLU A 88 -5.72 0.13 3.39
CA GLU A 88 -6.22 0.39 4.74
C GLU A 88 -5.26 -0.20 5.76
N THR A 89 -4.78 0.67 6.66
CA THR A 89 -3.95 0.27 7.80
C THR A 89 -4.63 0.60 9.11
N TYR A 90 -4.30 -0.16 10.15
CA TYR A 90 -4.78 0.07 11.50
C TYR A 90 -3.61 -0.01 12.48
N MET A 91 -3.33 1.09 13.18
CA MET A 91 -2.32 1.13 14.25
C MET A 91 -3.01 1.59 15.53
N ASP A 92 -3.00 0.75 16.56
CA ASP A 92 -3.49 1.15 17.88
C ASP A 92 -2.65 2.32 18.41
N PRO A 93 -3.25 3.27 19.14
CA PRO A 93 -2.47 4.31 19.78
C PRO A 93 -1.49 3.64 20.75
N LEU A 94 -0.18 3.83 20.52
CA LEU A 94 0.86 3.49 21.49
C LEU A 94 0.42 4.06 22.85
N ALA A 95 -0.02 3.18 23.75
CA ALA A 95 -0.41 3.56 25.09
C ALA A 95 0.83 4.11 25.79
N GLY A 96 0.86 5.41 26.02
CA GLY A 96 1.82 6.02 26.93
C GLY A 96 1.49 5.54 28.34
N GLY A 97 2.39 4.76 28.91
CA GLY A 97 2.49 4.57 30.37
C GLY A 97 3.26 5.71 30.99
#